data_AF-R7AD25-F1
#
_entry.id   AF-R7AD25-F1
#
_cell.length_a   1.000
_cell.length_b   1.000
_cell.length_c   1.000
_cell.angle_alpha   90.00
_cell.angle_beta   90.00
_cell.angle_gamma   90.00
#
_symmetry.space_group_name_H-M   'P 1'
#
loop_
_entity.id
_entity.type
_entity.pdbx_description
1 polymer ?
#
loop_
_entity_poly.entity_id
_entity_poly.type
_entity_poly.pdbx_seq_one_letter_code
_entity_poly.pdbx_strand_id
1 'polypeptide(L)' 'MENRRSYAGKPEQTFFSVEGIDKSAIACQPIFTSGDVTGAVAFLGDGKSPSELQVSLITAAAQFLGKQIEA' A
#
# COMPACT_ATOMS: atom_id res chain seq x y z
N MET A 1 0.57 -3.76 18.54
CA MET A 1 0.67 -4.84 17.53
C MET A 1 -0.66 -5.07 16.79
N GLU A 2 -1.83 -4.85 17.41
CA GLU A 2 -3.17 -5.16 16.87
C GLU A 2 -3.74 -4.21 15.78
N ASN A 3 -3.07 -3.11 15.44
CA ASN A 3 -3.60 -2.10 14.50
C ASN A 3 -2.82 -1.98 13.18
N ARG A 4 -2.02 -2.99 12.82
CA ARG A 4 -1.39 -3.06 11.49
C ARG A 4 -2.42 -3.57 10.49
N ARG A 5 -3.09 -2.67 9.77
CA ARG A 5 -4.12 -3.01 8.79
C ARG A 5 -3.71 -2.51 7.40
N SER A 6 -3.81 -3.37 6.40
CA SER A 6 -3.74 -2.94 5.00
C SER A 6 -4.96 -2.07 4.67
N TYR A 7 -4.75 -1.03 3.87
CA TYR A 7 -5.81 -0.13 3.46
C TYR A 7 -6.11 -0.30 1.97
N ALA A 8 -7.38 -0.57 1.66
CA ALA A 8 -7.89 -0.56 0.29
C ALA A 8 -8.83 0.65 0.15
N GLY A 9 -8.60 1.48 -0.88
CA GLY A 9 -9.40 2.67 -1.13
C GLY A 9 -10.88 2.31 -1.31
N LYS A 10 -11.76 3.05 -0.64
CA LYS A 10 -13.21 2.99 -0.83
C LYS A 10 -13.66 4.23 -1.60
N PRO A 11 -14.73 4.16 -2.41
CA PRO A 11 -15.21 5.32 -3.19
C PRO A 11 -15.49 6.57 -2.33
N GLU A 12 -15.84 6.39 -1.06
CA GLU A 12 -16.17 7.47 -0.13
C GLU A 12 -14.97 8.04 0.64
N GLN A 13 -13.76 7.50 0.46
CA GLN A 13 -12.55 7.96 1.14
C GLN A 13 -11.41 8.24 0.16
N THR A 14 -10.92 9.48 0.18
CA THR A 14 -9.74 9.90 -0.58
C THR A 14 -8.52 9.87 0.34
N PHE A 15 -7.55 9.00 0.05
CA PHE A 15 -6.27 8.94 0.76
C PHE A 15 -5.17 9.50 -0.12
N PHE A 16 -4.49 10.58 0.29
CA PHE A 16 -3.34 11.12 -0.43
C PHE A 16 -2.06 10.52 0.13
N SER A 17 -1.20 10.01 -0.75
CA SER A 17 0.00 9.26 -0.36
C SER A 17 1.15 10.17 0.06
N VAL A 18 1.31 11.33 -0.57
CA VAL A 18 2.42 12.29 -0.33
C VAL A 18 1.93 13.72 -0.63
N GLU A 19 2.41 14.70 0.14
CA GLU A 19 2.17 16.13 -0.11
C GLU A 19 2.68 16.52 -1.51
N GLY A 20 1.87 17.25 -2.28
CA GLY A 20 2.20 17.66 -3.66
C GLY A 20 1.87 16.64 -4.74
N ILE A 21 1.29 15.48 -4.40
CA ILE A 21 0.74 14.52 -5.37
C ILE A 21 -0.79 14.61 -5.37
N ASP A 22 -1.36 15.08 -6.48
CA ASP A 22 -2.82 15.23 -6.66
C ASP A 22 -3.56 13.89 -6.90
N LYS A 23 -2.85 12.76 -6.89
CA LYS A 23 -3.45 11.43 -7.08
C LYS A 23 -3.65 10.73 -5.74
N SER A 24 -4.85 10.20 -5.54
CA SER A 24 -5.16 9.42 -4.35
C SER A 24 -4.61 7.99 -4.46
N ALA A 25 -4.30 7.37 -3.32
CA ALA A 25 -3.95 5.96 -3.27
C ALA A 25 -5.21 5.11 -3.41
N ILE A 26 -5.21 4.24 -4.42
CA ILE A 26 -6.26 3.26 -4.66
C ILE A 26 -6.00 1.95 -3.93
N ALA A 27 -4.74 1.64 -3.63
CA ALA A 27 -4.32 0.51 -2.80
C ALA A 27 -3.06 0.87 -2.03
N CYS A 28 -2.94 0.38 -0.78
CA CYS A 28 -1.75 0.57 0.04
C CYS A 28 -1.45 -0.70 0.86
N GLN A 29 -0.24 -1.24 0.66
CA GLN A 29 0.24 -2.42 1.35
C GLN A 29 1.48 -2.09 2.19
N PRO A 30 1.42 -2.22 3.53
CA PRO A 30 2.60 -2.06 4.38
C PRO A 30 3.65 -3.12 4.06
N ILE A 31 4.92 -2.70 4.14
CA ILE A 31 6.10 -3.56 4.06
C ILE A 31 6.45 -3.97 5.50
N PHE A 32 6.46 -5.28 5.74
CA PHE A 32 6.85 -5.85 7.03
C PHE A 32 8.24 -6.45 6.93
N THR A 33 9.12 -6.11 7.87
CA THR A 33 10.48 -6.65 7.97
C THR A 33 10.83 -6.93 9.43
N SER A 34 11.27 -8.14 9.75
CA SER A 34 11.68 -8.55 11.12
C SER A 34 10.72 -8.13 12.24
N GLY A 35 9.42 -8.18 11.94
CA GLY A 35 8.37 -7.83 12.91
C GLY A 35 8.07 -6.33 13.03
N ASP A 36 8.67 -5.46 12.21
CA ASP A 36 8.33 -4.03 12.15
C ASP A 36 7.78 -3.58 10.77
N VAL A 37 7.13 -2.42 10.74
CA VAL A 37 6.68 -1.75 9.50
C VAL A 37 7.75 -0.75 9.09
N THR A 38 8.51 -1.08 8.05
CA THR A 38 9.58 -0.23 7.54
C THR A 38 9.15 0.70 6.41
N GLY A 39 7.95 0.49 5.86
CA GLY A 39 7.40 1.35 4.83
C GLY A 39 6.07 0.82 4.28
N ALA A 40 5.65 1.35 3.13
CA ALA A 40 4.48 0.88 2.41
C ALA A 40 4.66 1.06 0.89
N VAL A 41 3.99 0.21 0.11
CA VAL A 41 3.81 0.37 -1.33
C VAL A 41 2.39 0.88 -1.56
N ALA A 42 2.24 1.93 -2.37
CA ALA A 42 0.94 2.47 -2.75
C ALA A 42 0.79 2.54 -4.27
N PHE A 43 -0.37 2.17 -4.78
CA PHE A 43 -0.77 2.47 -6.15
C PHE A 43 -1.61 3.74 -6.16
N LEU A 44 -1.25 4.68 -7.04
CA LEU A 44 -1.90 5.98 -7.13
C LEU A 44 -2.77 6.06 -8.38
N GLY A 45 -3.96 6.62 -8.25
CA GLY A 45 -4.91 6.75 -9.34
C GLY A 45 -6.10 7.62 -8.95
N ASP A 46 -7.06 7.73 -9.85
CA ASP A 46 -8.17 8.69 -9.71
C ASP A 46 -9.37 8.09 -8.96
N GLY A 47 -9.14 7.53 -7.77
CA GLY A 47 -10.20 7.09 -6.86
C GLY A 47 -11.02 5.85 -7.29
N LYS A 48 -10.54 5.06 -8.25
CA LYS A 48 -11.17 3.78 -8.62
C LYS A 48 -10.75 2.67 -7.66
N SER A 49 -11.67 1.79 -7.26
CA SER A 49 -11.33 0.59 -6.50
C SER A 49 -10.29 -0.25 -7.27
N PRO A 50 -9.26 -0.78 -6.58
CA PRO A 50 -8.23 -1.58 -7.23
C PRO A 50 -8.80 -2.91 -7.72
N SER A 51 -8.34 -3.39 -8.88
CA SER A 51 -8.67 -4.73 -9.37
C SER A 51 -8.00 -5.81 -8.52
N GLU A 52 -8.50 -7.05 -8.56
CA GLU A 52 -7.87 -8.19 -7.86
C GLU A 52 -6.40 -8.41 -8.29
N LEU A 53 -6.10 -8.18 -9.57
CA LEU A 53 -4.74 -8.22 -10.07
C LEU A 53 -3.86 -7.14 -9.41
N GLN A 54 -4.37 -5.91 -9.27
CA GLN A 54 -3.63 -4.84 -8.60
C GLN A 54 -3.40 -5.13 -7.11
N VAL A 55 -4.38 -5.72 -6.42
CA VAL A 55 -4.22 -6.17 -5.03
C VAL A 55 -3.15 -7.27 -4.92
N SER A 56 -3.13 -8.21 -5.87
CA SER A 56 -2.11 -9.27 -5.92
C SER A 56 -0.72 -8.71 -6.18
N LEU A 57 -0.60 -7.77 -7.12
CA LEU A 57 0.66 -7.13 -7.49
C LEU A 57 1.25 -6.29 -6.34
N ILE A 58 0.44 -5.48 -5.66
CA ILE A 58 0.93 -4.64 -4.57
C ILE A 58 1.37 -5.49 -3.37
N THR A 59 0.71 -6.63 -3.14
CA THR A 59 1.09 -7.61 -2.11
C THR A 59 2.44 -8.25 -2.44
N ALA A 60 2.62 -8.71 -3.68
CA ALA A 60 3.89 -9.28 -4.14
C ALA A 60 5.04 -8.27 -4.07
N ALA A 61 4.79 -7.02 -4.47
CA ALA A 61 5.78 -5.94 -4.40
C ALA A 61 6.21 -5.65 -2.96
N ALA A 62 5.27 -5.53 -2.02
CA ALA A 62 5.59 -5.27 -0.62
C ALA A 62 6.40 -6.42 0.01
N GLN A 63 6.04 -7.68 -0.28
CA GLN A 63 6.78 -8.86 0.19
C GLN A 63 8.18 -8.94 -0.43
N PHE A 64 8.30 -8.63 -1.72
CA PHE A 64 9.59 -8.63 -2.41
C PHE A 64 10.54 -7.59 -1.79
N LEU A 65 10.07 -6.35 -1.61
CA LEU A 65 10.85 -5.29 -0.99
C LEU A 65 11.21 -5.60 0.46
N GLY A 66 10.28 -6.18 1.24
CA GLY A 66 10.57 -6.61 2.61
C GLY A 66 11.78 -7.54 2.68
N LYS A 67 11.86 -8.54 1.80
CA LYS A 67 13.01 -9.46 1.71
C LYS A 67 14.33 -8.78 1.31
N GLN A 68 14.29 -7.66 0.58
CA GLN A 68 15.51 -6.93 0.20
C GLN A 68 15.98 -5.98 1.32
N ILE A 69 15.06 -5.55 2.19
CA ILE A 69 15.34 -4.66 3.32
C ILE A 69 15.86 -5.43 4.54
N GLU A 70 15.47 -6.70 4.67
CA GLU A 70 16.06 -7.65 5.63
C GLU A 70 17.49 -8.01 5.19
N ALA A 71 18.44 -7.10 5.45
CA ALA A 71 19.88 -7.34 5.34
C ALA A 71 20.43 -8.03 6.59
#